data_AF-A0A3D6E874-F1
#
_entry.id   AF-A0A3D6E874-F1
#
_cell.length_a   1.000
_cell.length_b   1.000
_cell.length_c   1.000
_cell.angle_alpha   90.00
_cell.angle_beta   90.00
_cell.angle_gamma   90.00
#
_symmetry.space_group_name_H-M   'P 1'
#
loop_
_entity.id
_entity.type
_entity.pdbx_description
1 polymer ?
#
loop_
_entity_poly.entity_id
_entity_poly.type
_entity_poly.pdbx_seq_one_letter_code
_entity_poly.pdbx_strand_id
1 'polypeptide(L)'
;FMERNGIHIIDLYKTVAKIDEAAAALKQIAKSGKKILFVATKKQAKEVLAAKATEIGMPYVIERWPGGMLTNFPTIRKAVKKMASIDKMIKDGTFDNLSKREKLQVTRQRAKLEKTLGSIADLTRLPSALFVVDVMKEHIAVREANRLGIPVFAMVDTNSDPTNIDFVIPANDDATKSIEVILNAVCGAVAEGLEERKIEKVDAEAAEAQGEATAKKERKTRIKRTKAEDDEALNANVAAKVMKGQNEDEE
;
A
#
# COMPACT_ATOMS: atom_id res chain seq x y z
N PHE A 1 -32.30 -9.57 11.91
CA PHE A 1 -32.79 -10.94 11.61
C PHE A 1 -33.86 -11.34 12.62
N MET A 2 -33.61 -11.24 13.93
CA MET A 2 -34.64 -11.38 14.96
C MET A 2 -34.17 -10.67 16.24
N GLU A 3 -35.06 -10.47 17.20
CA GLU A 3 -34.72 -10.03 18.55
C GLU A 3 -34.95 -11.20 19.52
N ARG A 4 -34.01 -11.43 20.43
CA ARG A 4 -34.15 -12.43 21.49
C ARG A 4 -33.65 -11.82 22.80
N ASN A 5 -34.53 -11.75 23.80
CA ASN A 5 -34.22 -11.19 25.13
C ASN A 5 -33.65 -9.75 25.08
N GLY A 6 -34.18 -8.88 24.20
CA GLY A 6 -33.69 -7.50 24.05
C GLY A 6 -32.35 -7.37 23.30
N ILE A 7 -31.84 -8.46 22.73
CA ILE A 7 -30.61 -8.46 21.92
C ILE A 7 -31.00 -8.70 20.47
N HIS A 8 -30.65 -7.75 19.61
CA HIS A 8 -30.81 -7.89 18.18
C HIS A 8 -29.75 -8.85 17.61
N ILE A 9 -30.22 -9.89 16.92
CA ILE A 9 -29.34 -10.86 16.26
C ILE A 9 -29.10 -10.40 14.83
N ILE A 10 -27.82 -10.25 14.50
CA ILE A 10 -27.32 -9.91 13.16
C ILE A 10 -27.45 -11.14 12.25
N ASP A 11 -27.82 -10.90 10.99
CA ASP A 11 -27.96 -11.95 9.98
C ASP A 11 -26.58 -12.41 9.49
N LEU A 12 -26.17 -13.62 9.88
CA LEU A 12 -24.85 -14.17 9.54
C LEU A 12 -24.69 -14.43 8.04
N TYR A 13 -25.75 -14.75 7.30
CA TYR A 13 -25.65 -14.94 5.85
C TYR A 13 -25.29 -13.63 5.15
N LYS A 14 -25.89 -12.52 5.61
CA LYS A 14 -25.53 -11.18 5.13
C LYS A 14 -24.12 -10.80 5.54
N THR A 15 -23.73 -11.12 6.77
CA THR A 15 -22.36 -10.88 7.25
C THR A 15 -21.34 -11.57 6.36
N VAL A 16 -21.49 -12.86 6.07
CA VAL A 16 -20.56 -13.61 5.20
C VAL A 16 -20.49 -12.99 3.81
N ALA A 17 -21.63 -12.77 3.16
CA ALA A 17 -21.65 -12.18 1.82
C ALA A 17 -20.99 -10.78 1.77
N LYS A 18 -21.17 -9.97 2.82
CA LYS A 18 -20.57 -8.64 2.92
C LYS A 18 -19.08 -8.67 3.26
N ILE A 19 -18.62 -9.65 4.03
CA ILE A 19 -17.18 -9.88 4.23
C ILE A 19 -16.54 -10.23 2.90
N ASP A 20 -17.12 -11.13 2.12
CA ASP A 20 -16.58 -11.56 0.83
C ASP A 20 -16.49 -10.38 -0.16
N GLU A 21 -17.55 -9.56 -0.24
CA GLU A 21 -17.58 -8.34 -1.05
C GLU A 21 -16.48 -7.34 -0.63
N ALA A 22 -16.37 -7.06 0.67
CA ALA A 22 -15.37 -6.15 1.22
C ALA A 22 -13.94 -6.68 1.02
N ALA A 23 -13.72 -7.97 1.27
CA ALA A 23 -12.43 -8.65 1.14
C ALA A 23 -11.95 -8.63 -0.32
N ALA A 24 -12.84 -8.91 -1.28
CA ALA A 24 -12.53 -8.85 -2.71
C ALA A 24 -12.11 -7.44 -3.14
N ALA A 25 -12.83 -6.41 -2.72
CA ALA A 25 -12.48 -5.02 -3.02
C ALA A 25 -11.15 -4.60 -2.38
N LEU A 26 -10.92 -4.95 -1.11
CA LEU A 26 -9.67 -4.66 -0.41
C LEU A 26 -8.47 -5.39 -1.03
N LYS A 27 -8.66 -6.63 -1.49
CA LYS A 27 -7.66 -7.40 -2.24
C LYS A 27 -7.23 -6.65 -3.50
N GLN A 28 -8.18 -6.13 -4.28
CA GLN A 28 -7.87 -5.34 -5.49
C GLN A 28 -7.11 -4.05 -5.17
N ILE A 29 -7.49 -3.35 -4.08
CA ILE A 29 -6.79 -2.15 -3.64
C ILE A 29 -5.34 -2.47 -3.25
N ALA A 30 -5.14 -3.54 -2.48
CA ALA A 30 -3.82 -4.02 -2.09
C ALA A 30 -2.96 -4.43 -3.29
N LYS A 31 -3.57 -5.15 -4.25
CA LYS A 31 -2.94 -5.56 -5.51
C LYS A 31 -2.46 -4.39 -6.35
N SER A 32 -3.26 -3.32 -6.44
CA SER A 32 -2.85 -2.08 -7.10
C SER A 32 -1.69 -1.35 -6.40
N GLY A 33 -1.34 -1.79 -5.19
CA GLY A 33 -0.23 -1.25 -4.42
C GLY A 33 -0.54 -0.05 -3.57
N LYS A 34 -1.82 0.25 -3.42
CA LYS A 34 -2.32 1.34 -2.61
C LYS A 34 -2.36 0.92 -1.13
N LYS A 35 -2.27 1.91 -0.25
CA LYS A 35 -2.29 1.69 1.20
C LYS A 35 -3.72 1.78 1.74
N ILE A 36 -4.06 0.84 2.59
CA ILE A 36 -5.33 0.77 3.32
C ILE A 36 -5.02 1.16 4.77
N LEU A 37 -5.76 2.13 5.31
CA LEU A 37 -5.59 2.57 6.70
C LEU A 37 -6.60 1.87 7.59
N PHE A 38 -6.12 1.12 8.59
CA PHE A 38 -6.97 0.44 9.57
C PHE A 38 -7.18 1.32 10.81
N VAL A 39 -8.40 1.46 11.32
CA VAL A 39 -8.71 2.35 12.44
C VAL A 39 -9.59 1.64 13.47
N ALA A 40 -9.15 1.63 14.73
CA ALA A 40 -9.97 1.20 15.86
C ALA A 40 -9.43 1.70 17.20
N THR A 41 -10.20 2.53 17.92
CA THR A 41 -9.81 2.98 19.28
C THR A 41 -10.51 2.21 20.40
N LYS A 42 -11.39 1.26 20.06
CA LYS A 42 -12.05 0.38 21.03
C LYS A 42 -11.05 -0.58 21.67
N LYS A 43 -11.08 -0.71 23.01
CA LYS A 43 -10.06 -1.46 23.79
C LYS A 43 -9.91 -2.91 23.31
N GLN A 44 -11.03 -3.52 22.94
CA GLN A 44 -11.14 -4.89 22.47
C GLN A 44 -10.52 -5.10 21.06
N ALA A 45 -10.39 -4.03 20.28
CA ALA A 45 -9.89 -4.06 18.90
C ALA A 45 -8.43 -3.62 18.76
N LYS A 46 -7.92 -2.78 19.69
CA LYS A 46 -6.59 -2.13 19.54
C LYS A 46 -5.46 -3.11 19.24
N GLU A 47 -5.27 -4.09 20.12
CA GLU A 47 -4.13 -5.01 20.02
C GLU A 47 -4.28 -5.97 18.83
N VAL A 48 -5.48 -6.47 18.60
CA VAL A 48 -5.80 -7.36 17.47
C VAL A 48 -5.54 -6.66 16.15
N LEU A 49 -6.06 -5.44 15.98
CA LEU A 49 -5.90 -4.67 14.75
C LEU A 49 -4.44 -4.27 14.51
N ALA A 50 -3.72 -3.83 15.55
CA ALA A 50 -2.30 -3.50 15.42
C ALA A 50 -1.45 -4.71 15.01
N ALA A 51 -1.67 -5.87 15.62
CA ALA A 51 -0.95 -7.09 15.29
C ALA A 51 -1.17 -7.50 13.83
N LYS A 52 -2.44 -7.56 13.40
CA LYS A 52 -2.81 -7.96 12.03
C LYS A 52 -2.37 -6.97 10.97
N ALA A 53 -2.51 -5.67 11.22
CA ALA A 53 -2.07 -4.64 10.28
C ALA A 53 -0.54 -4.60 10.14
N THR A 54 0.20 -4.84 11.23
CA THR A 54 1.66 -4.92 11.22
C THR A 54 2.14 -6.13 10.42
N GLU A 55 1.50 -7.29 10.58
CA GLU A 55 1.81 -8.53 9.84
C GLU A 55 1.75 -8.32 8.32
N ILE A 56 0.77 -7.55 7.83
CA ILE A 56 0.59 -7.24 6.40
C ILE A 56 1.28 -5.93 5.93
N GLY A 57 1.98 -5.22 6.82
CA GLY A 57 2.67 -3.97 6.49
C GLY A 57 1.74 -2.83 6.04
N MET A 58 0.52 -2.78 6.61
CA MET A 58 -0.45 -1.71 6.36
C MET A 58 -0.50 -0.71 7.53
N PRO A 59 -0.72 0.58 7.25
CA PRO A 59 -0.81 1.59 8.29
C PRO A 59 -2.08 1.40 9.13
N TYR A 60 -1.99 1.73 10.43
CA TYR A 60 -3.12 1.60 11.35
C TYR A 60 -3.19 2.74 12.38
N VAL A 61 -4.34 2.98 12.99
CA VAL A 61 -4.52 3.93 14.09
C VAL A 61 -5.34 3.27 15.18
N ILE A 62 -4.69 3.01 16.33
CA ILE A 62 -5.33 2.35 17.48
C ILE A 62 -5.51 3.27 18.69
N GLU A 63 -4.84 4.41 18.67
CA GLU A 63 -5.05 5.47 19.64
C GLU A 63 -5.99 6.52 19.08
N ARG A 64 -6.27 7.55 19.87
CA ARG A 64 -7.21 8.61 19.51
C ARG A 64 -6.96 9.16 18.10
N TRP A 65 -8.01 9.13 17.27
CA TRP A 65 -8.04 9.82 15.98
C TRP A 65 -7.91 11.35 16.16
N PRO A 66 -6.82 11.98 15.68
CA PRO A 66 -6.72 13.43 15.65
C PRO A 66 -7.65 13.99 14.57
N GLY A 67 -8.52 14.93 14.93
CA GLY A 67 -9.32 15.63 13.92
C GLY A 67 -8.42 16.35 12.91
N GLY A 68 -8.73 16.23 11.63
CA GLY A 68 -7.90 16.73 10.55
C GLY A 68 -6.84 15.73 10.07
N MET A 69 -6.92 14.46 10.48
CA MET A 69 -5.89 13.48 10.13
C MET A 69 -5.79 13.25 8.61
N LEU A 70 -6.92 13.16 7.93
CA LEU A 70 -6.97 13.01 6.47
C LEU A 70 -7.18 14.38 5.81
N THR A 71 -8.08 15.19 6.33
CA THR A 71 -8.45 16.48 5.73
C THR A 71 -7.38 17.57 5.84
N ASN A 72 -6.51 17.49 6.85
CA ASN A 72 -5.34 18.35 7.04
C ASN A 72 -4.04 17.53 7.07
N PHE A 73 -3.91 16.59 6.13
CA PHE A 73 -2.75 15.72 6.01
C PHE A 73 -1.38 16.44 5.96
N PRO A 74 -1.23 17.63 5.33
CA PRO A 74 0.04 18.36 5.38
C PRO A 74 0.51 18.69 6.80
N THR A 75 -0.41 18.97 7.72
CA THR A 75 -0.09 19.27 9.13
C THR A 75 0.29 18.00 9.88
N ILE A 76 -0.41 16.88 9.64
CA ILE A 76 -0.05 15.57 10.20
C ILE A 76 1.35 15.15 9.75
N ARG A 77 1.66 15.34 8.46
CA ARG A 77 2.99 15.05 7.92
C ARG A 77 4.09 15.88 8.60
N LYS A 78 3.81 17.13 9.00
CA LYS A 78 4.75 17.94 9.80
C LYS A 78 4.99 17.31 11.18
N ALA A 79 3.96 16.76 11.82
CA ALA A 79 4.11 16.06 13.10
C ALA A 79 4.93 14.76 12.97
N VAL A 80 4.70 13.98 11.91
CA VAL A 80 5.51 12.80 11.57
C VAL A 80 6.97 13.20 11.29
N LYS A 81 7.19 14.27 10.51
CA LYS A 81 8.55 14.79 10.25
C LYS A 81 9.25 15.24 11.54
N LYS A 82 8.50 15.79 12.50
CA LYS A 82 9.02 16.15 13.82
C LYS A 82 9.50 14.92 14.58
N MET A 83 8.76 13.81 14.55
CA MET A 83 9.18 12.54 15.12
C MET A 83 10.52 12.08 14.52
N ALA A 84 10.62 12.04 13.20
CA ALA A 84 11.86 11.69 12.49
C ALA A 84 13.03 12.63 12.80
N SER A 85 12.76 13.93 12.99
CA SER A 85 13.81 14.89 13.41
C SER A 85 14.32 14.60 14.82
N ILE A 86 13.45 14.16 15.74
CA ILE A 86 13.87 13.77 17.09
C ILE A 86 14.73 12.51 17.03
N ASP A 87 14.35 11.52 16.22
CA ASP A 87 15.17 10.31 16.02
C ASP A 87 16.53 10.65 15.41
N LYS A 88 16.60 11.64 14.51
CA LYS A 88 17.86 12.14 13.96
C LYS A 88 18.73 12.80 15.04
N MET A 89 18.16 13.69 15.86
CA MET A 89 18.87 14.35 16.97
C MET A 89 19.43 13.35 18.00
N ILE A 90 18.73 12.24 18.22
CA ILE A 90 19.19 11.17 19.10
C ILE A 90 20.39 10.45 18.46
N LYS A 91 20.33 10.19 17.14
CA LYS A 91 21.42 9.50 16.41
C LYS A 91 22.66 10.36 16.20
N ASP A 92 22.50 11.68 16.02
CA ASP A 92 23.61 12.60 15.77
C ASP A 92 24.28 13.16 17.05
N GLY A 93 23.77 12.79 18.24
CA GLY A 93 24.32 13.20 19.53
C GLY A 93 23.93 14.62 19.97
N THR A 94 23.21 15.40 19.15
CA THR A 94 22.73 16.74 19.52
C THR A 94 21.77 16.69 20.71
N PHE A 95 21.04 15.57 20.84
CA PHE A 95 20.17 15.31 21.99
C PHE A 95 20.93 15.39 23.32
N ASP A 96 22.22 15.06 23.35
CA ASP A 96 22.97 15.00 24.59
C ASP A 96 23.35 16.36 25.18
N ASN A 97 23.39 17.39 24.33
CA ASN A 97 23.66 18.78 24.71
C ASN A 97 22.45 19.47 25.36
N LEU A 98 21.27 18.83 25.38
CA LEU A 98 20.07 19.38 25.99
C LEU A 98 20.11 19.27 27.52
N SER A 99 19.47 20.20 28.21
CA SER A 99 19.29 20.11 29.66
C SER A 99 18.42 18.90 30.04
N LYS A 100 18.56 18.38 31.27
CA LYS A 100 17.74 17.23 31.75
C LYS A 100 16.24 17.45 31.57
N ARG A 101 15.78 18.69 31.76
CA ARG A 101 14.38 19.08 31.58
C ARG A 101 13.95 19.00 30.11
N GLU A 102 14.77 19.50 29.20
CA GLU A 102 14.50 19.46 27.75
C GLU A 102 14.55 18.04 27.21
N LYS A 103 15.55 17.24 27.62
CA LYS A 103 15.62 15.80 27.31
C LYS A 103 14.32 15.10 27.67
N LEU A 104 13.82 15.32 28.89
CA LEU A 104 12.55 14.72 29.35
C LEU A 104 11.36 15.16 28.49
N GLN A 105 11.27 16.44 28.12
CA GLN A 105 10.19 16.95 27.27
C GLN A 105 10.23 16.34 25.87
N VAL A 106 11.41 16.28 25.26
CA VAL A 106 11.62 15.70 23.92
C VAL A 106 11.31 14.20 23.94
N THR A 107 11.76 13.46 24.95
CA THR A 107 11.45 12.02 25.10
C THR A 107 9.95 11.78 25.24
N ARG A 108 9.25 12.56 26.07
CA ARG A 108 7.78 12.47 26.21
C ARG A 108 7.07 12.82 24.90
N GLN A 109 7.55 13.83 24.18
CA GLN A 109 7.00 14.21 22.88
C GLN A 109 7.19 13.10 21.84
N ARG A 110 8.39 12.50 21.76
CA ARG A 110 8.68 11.36 20.89
C ARG A 110 7.75 10.18 21.20
N ALA A 111 7.68 9.76 22.46
CA ALA A 111 6.85 8.63 22.87
C ALA A 111 5.36 8.85 22.54
N LYS A 112 4.87 10.08 22.70
CA LYS A 112 3.48 10.42 22.33
C LYS A 112 3.26 10.38 20.81
N LEU A 113 4.20 10.90 20.03
CA LEU A 113 4.13 10.88 18.56
C LEU A 113 4.20 9.45 18.03
N GLU A 114 5.14 8.64 18.53
CA GLU A 114 5.30 7.24 18.16
C GLU A 114 4.03 6.44 18.42
N LYS A 115 3.46 6.59 19.62
CA LYS A 115 2.25 5.88 20.01
C LYS A 115 1.03 6.23 19.14
N THR A 116 0.96 7.47 18.62
CA THR A 116 -0.22 7.96 17.88
C THR A 116 -0.06 7.86 16.37
N LEU A 117 1.16 8.09 15.86
CA LEU A 117 1.46 8.28 14.44
C LEU A 117 2.59 7.36 13.92
N GLY A 118 3.16 6.50 14.76
CA GLY A 118 4.30 5.65 14.39
C GLY A 118 4.01 4.77 13.17
N SER A 119 2.85 4.12 13.18
CA SER A 119 2.34 3.27 12.09
C SER A 119 2.07 3.99 10.76
N ILE A 120 1.92 5.32 10.77
CA ILE A 120 1.71 6.13 9.55
C ILE A 120 2.97 6.91 9.17
N ALA A 121 4.12 6.62 9.81
CA ALA A 121 5.36 7.35 9.56
C ALA A 121 5.81 7.26 8.09
N ASP A 122 5.59 6.09 7.49
CA ASP A 122 5.94 5.81 6.08
C ASP A 122 4.88 6.30 5.08
N LEU A 123 3.78 6.89 5.57
CA LEU A 123 2.66 7.31 4.73
C LEU A 123 2.98 8.64 4.04
N THR A 124 3.33 8.57 2.76
CA THR A 124 3.67 9.75 1.95
C THR A 124 2.44 10.43 1.35
N ARG A 125 1.40 9.66 1.03
CA ARG A 125 0.15 10.09 0.37
C ARG A 125 -1.04 9.63 1.19
N LEU A 126 -2.22 10.22 0.95
CA LEU A 126 -3.46 9.76 1.58
C LEU A 126 -3.70 8.26 1.30
N PRO A 127 -4.27 7.53 2.26
CA PRO A 127 -4.68 6.15 2.03
C PRO A 127 -5.78 6.11 0.97
N SER A 128 -5.86 5.00 0.24
CA SER A 128 -6.88 4.82 -0.81
C SER A 128 -8.14 4.12 -0.33
N ALA A 129 -8.12 3.60 0.89
CA ALA A 129 -9.29 3.06 1.58
C ALA A 129 -9.08 3.16 3.09
N LEU A 130 -10.19 3.21 3.81
CA LEU A 130 -10.24 3.18 5.26
C LEU A 130 -10.98 1.91 5.71
N PHE A 131 -10.40 1.16 6.64
CA PHE A 131 -11.10 0.07 7.33
C PHE A 131 -11.33 0.45 8.79
N VAL A 132 -12.58 0.49 9.23
CA VAL A 132 -12.99 0.99 10.55
C VAL A 132 -13.65 -0.10 11.37
N VAL A 133 -13.24 -0.24 12.63
CA VAL A 133 -13.95 -1.03 13.63
C VAL A 133 -14.69 -0.08 14.57
N ASP A 134 -16.01 -0.22 14.63
CA ASP A 134 -16.95 0.68 15.34
C ASP A 134 -17.07 2.08 14.69
N VAL A 135 -18.09 2.22 13.84
CA VAL A 135 -18.43 3.47 13.14
C VAL A 135 -18.85 4.58 14.10
N MET A 136 -19.58 4.23 15.18
CA MET A 136 -20.05 5.22 16.15
C MET A 136 -18.88 5.88 16.87
N LYS A 137 -17.88 5.09 17.26
CA LYS A 137 -16.68 5.59 17.94
C LYS A 137 -15.74 6.34 17.00
N GLU A 138 -15.58 5.86 15.77
CA GLU A 138 -14.67 6.44 14.78
C GLU A 138 -15.36 7.36 13.75
N HIS A 139 -16.50 7.94 14.12
CA HIS A 139 -17.30 8.80 13.23
C HIS A 139 -16.52 9.98 12.62
N ILE A 140 -15.49 10.49 13.31
CA ILE A 140 -14.62 11.56 12.78
C ILE A 140 -13.81 11.05 11.60
N ALA A 141 -13.24 9.84 11.70
CA ALA A 141 -12.46 9.23 10.64
C ALA A 141 -13.32 8.98 9.40
N VAL A 142 -14.53 8.43 9.61
CA VAL A 142 -15.53 8.19 8.55
C VAL A 142 -15.92 9.50 7.87
N ARG A 143 -16.23 10.56 8.65
CA ARG A 143 -16.60 11.87 8.09
C ARG A 143 -15.48 12.50 7.26
N GLU A 144 -14.23 12.38 7.73
CA GLU A 144 -13.08 12.88 6.99
C GLU A 144 -12.82 12.10 5.71
N ALA A 145 -12.95 10.77 5.74
CA ALA A 145 -12.82 9.92 4.57
C ALA A 145 -13.89 10.25 3.51
N ASN A 146 -15.16 10.36 3.91
CA ASN A 146 -16.26 10.69 3.02
C ASN A 146 -16.09 12.06 2.37
N ARG A 147 -15.61 13.05 3.13
CA ARG A 147 -15.33 14.39 2.59
C ARG A 147 -14.25 14.38 1.50
N LEU A 148 -13.33 13.43 1.55
CA LEU A 148 -12.24 13.28 0.59
C LEU A 148 -12.53 12.24 -0.50
N GLY A 149 -13.70 11.59 -0.48
CA GLY A 149 -14.04 10.51 -1.41
C GLY A 149 -13.17 9.26 -1.22
N ILE A 150 -12.66 9.02 -0.02
CA ILE A 150 -11.93 7.79 0.30
C ILE A 150 -12.96 6.72 0.67
N PRO A 151 -12.99 5.56 -0.01
CA PRO A 151 -13.96 4.51 0.28
C PRO A 151 -13.77 3.96 1.69
N VAL A 152 -14.88 3.79 2.40
CA VAL A 152 -14.93 3.32 3.79
C VAL A 152 -15.50 1.91 3.87
N PHE A 153 -14.71 1.03 4.46
CA PHE A 153 -15.07 -0.32 4.85
C PHE A 153 -15.25 -0.33 6.37
N ALA A 154 -16.36 -0.84 6.88
CA ALA A 154 -16.55 -0.83 8.32
C ALA A 154 -17.34 -2.01 8.88
N MET A 155 -16.94 -2.41 10.09
CA MET A 155 -17.78 -3.22 10.96
C MET A 155 -18.88 -2.36 11.57
N VAL A 156 -20.13 -2.74 11.34
CA VAL A 156 -21.32 -2.01 11.80
C VAL A 156 -22.13 -2.91 12.72
N ASP A 157 -22.24 -2.51 13.99
CA ASP A 157 -23.14 -3.12 14.96
C ASP A 157 -24.52 -2.45 14.92
N THR A 158 -25.47 -3.01 15.66
CA THR A 158 -26.88 -2.65 15.79
C THR A 158 -27.14 -1.21 16.24
N ASN A 159 -26.16 -0.55 16.85
CA ASN A 159 -26.25 0.85 17.29
C ASN A 159 -25.64 1.86 16.31
N SER A 160 -25.09 1.40 15.19
CA SER A 160 -24.32 2.21 14.25
C SER A 160 -25.10 2.45 12.95
N ASP A 161 -24.97 3.65 12.39
CA ASP A 161 -25.61 4.03 11.12
C ASP A 161 -24.76 3.58 9.92
N PRO A 162 -25.26 2.69 9.03
CA PRO A 162 -24.53 2.22 7.86
C PRO A 162 -24.51 3.21 6.69
N THR A 163 -25.29 4.30 6.72
CA THR A 163 -25.54 5.17 5.55
C THR A 163 -24.26 5.79 4.96
N ASN A 164 -23.28 6.05 5.81
CA ASN A 164 -22.04 6.74 5.45
C ASN A 164 -20.87 5.78 5.15
N ILE A 165 -21.16 4.50 4.90
CA ILE A 165 -20.18 3.44 4.71
C ILE A 165 -20.42 2.77 3.36
N ASP A 166 -19.38 2.67 2.53
CA ASP A 166 -19.48 2.06 1.20
C ASP A 166 -19.58 0.53 1.30
N PHE A 167 -18.77 -0.07 2.17
CA PHE A 167 -18.73 -1.52 2.38
C PHE A 167 -19.05 -1.84 3.85
N VAL A 168 -20.33 -2.12 4.10
CA VAL A 168 -20.86 -2.44 5.43
C VAL A 168 -20.68 -3.92 5.72
N ILE A 169 -20.00 -4.25 6.81
CA ILE A 169 -19.90 -5.59 7.37
C ILE A 169 -20.72 -5.63 8.66
N PRO A 170 -21.95 -6.19 8.64
CA PRO A 170 -22.76 -6.33 9.85
C PRO A 170 -22.08 -7.30 10.82
N ALA A 171 -21.63 -6.84 11.98
CA ALA A 171 -20.91 -7.67 12.94
C ALA A 171 -20.91 -7.05 14.34
N ASN A 172 -20.74 -7.90 15.35
CA ASN A 172 -20.51 -7.44 16.72
C ASN A 172 -19.10 -6.86 16.83
N ASP A 173 -18.99 -5.60 17.23
CA ASP A 173 -17.71 -4.89 17.37
C ASP A 173 -17.24 -4.77 18.83
N ASP A 174 -18.00 -5.26 19.81
CA ASP A 174 -17.65 -5.26 21.24
C ASP A 174 -16.86 -6.51 21.67
N ALA A 175 -16.98 -7.61 20.93
CA ALA A 175 -16.31 -8.86 21.24
C ALA A 175 -14.99 -9.01 20.47
N THR A 176 -13.87 -9.18 21.20
CA THR A 176 -12.53 -9.40 20.62
C THR A 176 -12.51 -10.55 19.61
N LYS A 177 -13.16 -11.68 19.92
CA LYS A 177 -13.23 -12.84 19.01
C LYS A 177 -13.97 -12.52 17.71
N SER A 178 -15.03 -11.72 17.78
CA SER A 178 -15.79 -11.31 16.59
C SER A 178 -14.93 -10.42 15.70
N ILE A 179 -14.31 -9.40 16.28
CA ILE A 179 -13.36 -8.51 15.59
C ILE A 179 -12.23 -9.30 14.93
N GLU A 180 -11.65 -10.25 15.66
CA GLU A 180 -10.56 -11.09 15.16
C GLU A 180 -10.98 -11.94 13.95
N VAL A 181 -12.17 -12.55 13.96
CA VAL A 181 -12.69 -13.32 12.82
C VAL A 181 -12.81 -12.44 11.57
N ILE A 182 -13.40 -11.25 11.70
CA ILE A 182 -13.55 -10.32 10.56
C ILE A 182 -12.19 -9.84 10.06
N LEU A 183 -11.31 -9.42 10.97
CA LEU A 183 -9.97 -8.95 10.62
C LEU A 183 -9.14 -10.06 9.97
N ASN A 184 -9.25 -11.30 10.40
CA ASN A 184 -8.54 -12.42 9.78
C ASN A 184 -8.97 -12.60 8.31
N ALA A 185 -10.27 -12.56 8.00
CA ALA A 185 -10.75 -12.66 6.63
C ALA A 185 -10.27 -11.48 5.77
N VAL A 186 -10.41 -10.26 6.28
CA VAL A 186 -10.04 -9.03 5.56
C VAL A 186 -8.52 -8.92 5.36
N CYS A 187 -7.73 -9.11 6.42
CA CYS A 187 -6.28 -9.04 6.34
C CYS A 187 -5.70 -10.20 5.51
N GLY A 188 -6.32 -11.38 5.54
CA GLY A 188 -5.96 -12.49 4.65
C GLY A 188 -6.10 -12.11 3.18
N ALA A 189 -7.25 -11.54 2.79
CA ALA A 189 -7.47 -11.07 1.42
C ALA A 189 -6.51 -9.93 1.00
N VAL A 190 -6.17 -9.04 1.93
CA VAL A 190 -5.15 -7.99 1.68
C VAL A 190 -3.76 -8.61 1.48
N ALA A 191 -3.39 -9.59 2.30
CA ALA A 191 -2.11 -10.30 2.18
C ALA A 191 -2.01 -11.02 0.83
N GLU A 192 -3.05 -11.75 0.42
CA GLU A 192 -3.11 -12.37 -0.91
C GLU A 192 -2.95 -11.34 -2.03
N GLY A 193 -3.64 -10.20 -1.94
CA GLY A 193 -3.51 -9.13 -2.93
C GLY A 193 -2.08 -8.56 -3.01
N LEU A 194 -1.39 -8.46 -1.88
CA LEU A 194 0.02 -8.04 -1.85
C LEU A 194 0.96 -9.10 -2.44
N GLU A 195 0.68 -10.39 -2.22
CA GLU A 195 1.46 -11.49 -2.79
C GLU A 195 1.29 -11.58 -4.30
N GLU A 196 0.05 -11.52 -4.80
CA GLU A 196 -0.22 -11.46 -6.25
C GLU A 196 0.54 -10.33 -6.92
N ARG A 197 0.54 -9.14 -6.28
CA ARG A 197 1.31 -8.00 -6.79
C ARG A 197 2.81 -8.26 -6.85
N LYS A 198 3.38 -8.95 -5.85
CA LYS A 198 4.81 -9.28 -5.84
C LYS A 198 5.14 -10.21 -7.00
N ILE A 199 4.30 -11.22 -7.25
CA ILE A 199 4.46 -12.17 -8.35
C ILE A 199 4.36 -11.43 -9.69
N GLU A 200 3.32 -10.62 -9.90
CA GLU A 200 3.14 -9.85 -11.15
C GLU A 200 4.31 -8.90 -11.43
N LYS A 201 4.92 -8.33 -10.39
CA LYS A 201 6.13 -7.50 -10.56
C LYS A 201 7.35 -8.31 -11.00
N VAL A 202 7.57 -9.47 -10.38
CA VAL A 202 8.69 -10.36 -10.76
C VAL A 202 8.53 -10.85 -12.19
N ASP A 203 7.31 -11.22 -12.58
CA ASP A 203 7.02 -11.67 -13.95
C ASP A 203 7.17 -10.53 -14.97
N ALA A 204 6.75 -9.31 -14.63
CA ALA A 204 6.95 -8.13 -15.47
C ALA A 204 8.43 -7.80 -15.64
N GLU A 205 9.22 -7.81 -14.56
CA GLU A 205 10.66 -7.58 -14.60
C GLU A 205 11.39 -8.68 -15.40
N ALA A 206 10.96 -9.94 -15.28
CA ALA A 206 11.48 -11.04 -16.07
C ALA A 206 11.13 -10.92 -17.57
N ALA A 207 9.90 -10.49 -17.89
CA ALA A 207 9.46 -10.25 -19.26
C ALA A 207 10.19 -9.06 -19.90
N GLU A 208 10.40 -7.97 -19.16
CA GLU A 208 11.20 -6.82 -19.62
C GLU A 208 12.66 -7.23 -19.86
N ALA A 209 13.26 -8.01 -18.96
CA ALA A 209 14.63 -8.51 -19.14
C ALA A 209 14.75 -9.44 -20.37
N GLN A 210 13.75 -10.28 -20.64
CA GLN A 210 13.71 -11.13 -21.83
C GLN A 210 13.48 -10.32 -23.12
N GLY A 211 12.62 -9.29 -23.07
CA GLY A 211 12.38 -8.33 -24.15
C GLY A 211 13.63 -7.53 -24.52
N GLU A 212 14.38 -7.05 -23.53
CA GLU A 212 15.66 -6.37 -23.76
C GLU A 212 16.72 -7.33 -24.33
N ALA A 213 16.76 -8.58 -23.86
CA ALA A 213 17.71 -9.58 -24.35
C ALA A 213 17.43 -9.96 -25.81
N THR A 214 16.16 -10.14 -26.18
CA THR A 214 15.74 -10.41 -27.56
C THR A 214 16.00 -9.22 -28.47
N ALA A 215 15.65 -7.99 -28.06
CA ALA A 215 15.96 -6.78 -28.83
C ALA A 215 17.48 -6.56 -29.03
N LYS A 216 18.31 -6.82 -28.01
CA LYS A 216 19.78 -6.78 -28.13
C LYS A 216 20.31 -7.84 -29.10
N LYS A 217 19.71 -9.04 -29.10
CA LYS A 217 20.08 -10.14 -30.00
C LYS A 217 19.71 -9.78 -31.44
N GLU A 218 18.50 -9.31 -31.69
CA GLU A 218 18.01 -8.86 -33.00
C GLU A 218 18.88 -7.73 -33.57
N ARG A 219 19.20 -6.72 -32.75
CA ARG A 219 20.07 -5.60 -33.15
C ARG A 219 21.49 -6.08 -33.52
N LYS A 220 22.06 -7.04 -32.78
CA LYS A 220 23.36 -7.66 -33.13
C LYS A 220 23.30 -8.44 -34.43
N THR A 221 22.23 -9.20 -34.69
CA THR A 221 22.05 -9.91 -35.98
C THR A 221 21.88 -8.95 -37.14
N ARG A 222 21.13 -7.86 -36.96
CA ARG A 222 20.93 -6.84 -38.00
C ARG A 222 22.25 -6.13 -38.35
N ILE A 223 23.04 -5.74 -37.33
CA ILE A 223 24.37 -5.14 -37.53
C ILE A 223 25.34 -6.12 -38.23
N LYS A 224 25.27 -7.41 -37.92
CA LYS A 224 26.08 -8.43 -38.61
C LYS A 224 25.68 -8.60 -40.07
N ARG A 225 24.38 -8.59 -40.39
CA ARG A 225 23.90 -8.71 -41.78
C ARG A 225 24.31 -7.50 -42.61
N THR A 226 24.11 -6.28 -42.10
CA THR A 226 24.52 -5.06 -42.82
C THR A 226 26.03 -5.02 -43.06
N LYS A 227 26.85 -5.47 -42.09
CA LYS A 227 28.30 -5.57 -42.30
C LYS A 227 28.68 -6.60 -43.37
N ALA A 228 28.01 -7.75 -43.41
CA ALA A 228 28.27 -8.76 -44.42
C ALA A 228 27.87 -8.27 -45.83
N GLU A 229 26.74 -7.58 -45.94
CA GLU A 229 26.28 -6.97 -47.20
C GLU A 229 27.23 -5.86 -47.68
N ASP A 230 27.74 -5.03 -46.77
CA ASP A 230 28.73 -3.98 -47.08
C ASP A 230 30.08 -4.59 -47.53
N ASP A 231 30.56 -5.64 -46.85
CA ASP A 231 31.80 -6.35 -47.21
C ASP A 231 31.68 -7.09 -48.57
N GLU A 232 30.51 -7.66 -48.88
CA GLU A 232 30.23 -8.34 -50.14
C GLU A 232 30.14 -7.33 -51.31
N ALA A 233 29.52 -6.16 -51.09
CA ALA A 233 29.50 -5.06 -52.06
C ALA A 233 30.89 -4.47 -52.32
N LEU A 234 31.73 -4.37 -51.28
CA LEU A 234 33.13 -3.96 -51.41
C LEU A 234 33.93 -4.97 -52.25
N ASN A 235 33.78 -6.26 -51.97
CA ASN A 235 34.48 -7.32 -52.73
C ASN A 235 34.01 -7.39 -54.19
N ALA A 236 32.71 -7.23 -54.46
CA ALA A 236 32.18 -7.17 -55.83
C ALA A 236 32.70 -5.95 -56.61
N ASN A 237 32.82 -4.79 -55.96
CA ASN A 237 33.40 -3.59 -56.57
C ASN A 237 34.90 -3.74 -56.85
N VAL A 238 35.65 -4.41 -55.96
CA VAL A 238 37.07 -4.72 -56.18
C VAL A 238 37.24 -5.71 -57.33
N ALA A 239 36.43 -6.78 -57.38
CA ALA A 239 36.45 -7.76 -58.47
C ALA A 239 36.09 -7.13 -59.83
N ALA A 240 35.07 -6.26 -59.88
CA ALA A 240 34.71 -5.53 -61.08
C ALA A 240 35.84 -4.59 -61.55
N LYS A 241 36.61 -4.01 -60.63
CA LYS A 241 37.76 -3.16 -60.96
C LYS A 241 38.96 -3.95 -61.47
N VAL A 242 39.17 -5.17 -60.97
CA VAL A 242 40.21 -6.10 -61.46
C VAL A 242 39.87 -6.65 -62.84
N MET A 243 38.60 -7.02 -63.10
CA MET A 243 38.17 -7.45 -64.44
C MET A 243 38.22 -6.33 -65.47
N LYS A 244 38.03 -5.07 -65.06
CA LYS A 244 38.19 -3.91 -65.95
C LYS A 244 39.65 -3.62 -66.29
N GLY A 245 40.57 -3.87 -65.37
CA GLY A 245 42.01 -3.73 -65.61
C GLY A 245 42.61 -4.84 -66.48
N GLN A 246 42.03 -6.05 -66.48
CA GLN A 246 42.51 -7.16 -67.32
C GLN A 246 42.07 -7.07 -68.80
N ASN A 247 41.07 -6.24 -69.11
CA ASN A 247 40.63 -5.99 -70.49
C ASN A 247 41.36 -4.82 -71.17
N GLU A 248 42.24 -4.10 -70.45
CA GLU A 248 43.06 -3.01 -71.02
C GLU A 248 44.47 -3.50 -71.43
N ASP A 249 44.81 -4.78 -71.18
CA ASP A 249 46.12 -5.37 -71.49
C ASP A 249 46.12 -6.31 -72.73
N GLU A 250 45.05 -6.37 -73.53
CA GLU A 250 44.96 -7.21 -74.77
C GLU A 250 44.64 -6.46 -76.08
N GLU A 251 44.88 -5.13 -76.18
CA GLU A 251 44.90 -4.40 -77.46
C GLU A 251 46.24 -3.71 -77.76
#